data_AF-A0AAV1JHZ3-F1
#
_entry.id   AF-A0AAV1JHZ3-F1
#
_cell.length_a   1.000
_cell.length_b   1.000
_cell.length_c   1.000
_cell.angle_alpha   90.00
_cell.angle_beta   90.00
_cell.angle_gamma   90.00
#
_symmetry.space_group_name_H-M   'P 1'
#
loop_
_entity.id
_entity.type
_entity.pdbx_description
1 polymer ?
#
loop_
_entity_poly.entity_id
_entity_poly.type
_entity_poly.pdbx_seq_one_letter_code
_entity_poly.pdbx_strand_id
1 'polypeptide(L)'
;MALCHQKHPFEIETDDRLTTINTKIFEIKKKIQLSDGQRKSHYEENEAEKRQNNDLIETLKKEIKLRLTELSQAKEVVNDEEAQIKKYLNDVCPIGNKNSDQVIHNLDLKVIEQRKVLDLLKYERGSKKKKLRELEKEYEKLLIESTKSDLVKSKITTRSRKHVSHLENEIHTVLIQWTEAELVKKKYSSIRQALIEDSVKFESSLAKIEELLYKQREEIKKLEYVREEAAEMRIRATAATAAEAARAHDAEHARAAERAYFAQRFEERRRELEKLEKRIFPPAIRPVRQESTGSMEGEPTAEEASPAQHMEDVFQKLMKLTGVTEPEQVFDRFRGQRETSTRLNYLQQTTEEEKLQLEQAQTALMGELEGYKFASVKDKDEGQDEIQNLKTAIQEEEEAYAELQKELDELETFLLDIKRLLYDLSKMLDLIPEPAMPEWTAEARDIQEIIQVLGSRFDKARARVELIGDKQRDTVIVVPSNTTSGAPSVANMSLHSHSSQKESDKTLPTYKELVLKEPGKVQVSDEEEDIPSRCYLKRQAQLIVDTKCRRKGFRPPYPRK
;
A
#
# COMPACT_ATOMS: atom_id res chain seq x y z
N MET A 1 -64.38 -176.30 44.13
CA MET A 1 -65.75 -176.10 44.65
C MET A 1 -66.34 -174.91 43.88
N ALA A 2 -67.04 -175.15 42.76
CA ALA A 2 -68.50 -175.42 42.67
C ALA A 2 -69.30 -174.14 42.94
N LEU A 3 -70.25 -173.62 42.13
CA LEU A 3 -71.03 -173.94 40.91
C LEU A 3 -71.63 -172.56 40.47
N CYS A 4 -71.98 -172.19 39.23
CA CYS A 4 -73.16 -172.60 38.45
C CYS A 4 -73.23 -171.61 37.23
N HIS A 5 -73.30 -172.07 35.96
CA HIS A 5 -74.51 -172.05 35.09
C HIS A 5 -75.06 -170.63 34.76
N GLN A 6 -75.39 -170.19 33.53
CA GLN A 6 -75.78 -170.83 32.28
C GLN A 6 -75.89 -169.78 31.14
N LYS A 7 -75.56 -170.18 29.89
CA LYS A 7 -76.16 -169.89 28.55
C LYS A 7 -76.48 -168.43 28.13
N HIS A 8 -75.81 -167.83 27.12
CA HIS A 8 -76.01 -167.90 25.62
C HIS A 8 -77.41 -167.45 25.12
N PRO A 9 -77.56 -166.76 23.95
CA PRO A 9 -77.05 -167.23 22.64
C PRO A 9 -76.60 -166.16 21.61
N PHE A 10 -75.97 -166.67 20.55
CA PHE A 10 -75.57 -166.02 19.29
C PHE A 10 -76.77 -165.56 18.44
N GLU A 11 -76.58 -164.55 17.58
CA GLU A 11 -76.79 -164.63 16.11
C GLU A 11 -76.47 -163.30 15.36
N ILE A 12 -75.63 -163.45 14.33
CA ILE A 12 -75.67 -162.88 12.95
C ILE A 12 -75.62 -161.34 12.70
N GLU A 13 -74.56 -160.98 11.96
CA GLU A 13 -74.34 -159.92 10.95
C GLU A 13 -74.62 -158.43 11.23
N THR A 14 -73.61 -157.61 10.97
CA THR A 14 -73.66 -156.47 10.01
C THR A 14 -72.35 -155.67 10.06
N ASP A 15 -71.96 -155.15 8.89
CA ASP A 15 -70.90 -154.16 8.63
C ASP A 15 -70.92 -152.95 9.61
N ASP A 16 -72.04 -152.75 10.31
CA ASP A 16 -72.28 -151.71 11.31
C ASP A 16 -71.33 -151.73 12.51
N ARG A 17 -70.83 -152.88 12.97
CA ARG A 17 -69.92 -152.92 14.13
C ARG A 17 -68.57 -152.29 13.82
N LEU A 18 -68.05 -152.46 12.61
CA LEU A 18 -66.76 -151.89 12.22
C LEU A 18 -66.86 -150.37 12.04
N THR A 19 -67.98 -149.89 11.48
CA THR A 19 -68.32 -148.47 11.38
C THR A 19 -68.52 -147.82 12.76
N THR A 20 -69.16 -148.54 13.69
CA THR A 20 -69.34 -148.13 15.09
C THR A 20 -68.01 -148.10 15.86
N ILE A 21 -67.09 -149.02 15.57
CA ILE A 21 -65.75 -149.02 16.17
C ILE A 21 -64.90 -147.89 15.58
N ASN A 22 -64.95 -147.66 14.27
CA ASN A 22 -64.20 -146.58 13.63
C ASN A 22 -64.69 -145.18 14.06
N THR A 23 -66.00 -144.99 14.23
CA THR A 23 -66.56 -143.76 14.83
C THR A 23 -66.11 -143.59 16.28
N LYS A 24 -66.13 -144.65 17.10
CA LYS A 24 -65.57 -144.61 18.47
C LYS A 24 -64.07 -144.29 18.49
N ILE A 25 -63.27 -144.85 17.58
CA ILE A 25 -61.84 -144.56 17.45
C ILE A 25 -61.62 -143.09 17.03
N PHE A 26 -62.41 -142.58 16.09
CA PHE A 26 -62.34 -141.18 15.66
C PHE A 26 -62.73 -140.23 16.80
N GLU A 27 -63.77 -140.56 17.58
CA GLU A 27 -64.14 -139.83 18.79
C GLU A 27 -63.04 -139.86 19.86
N ILE A 28 -62.40 -141.00 20.09
CA ILE A 28 -61.28 -141.12 21.03
C ILE A 28 -60.08 -140.30 20.55
N LYS A 29 -59.72 -140.36 19.26
CA LYS A 29 -58.64 -139.52 18.69
C LYS A 29 -58.96 -138.04 18.84
N LYS A 30 -60.20 -137.62 18.59
CA LYS A 30 -60.64 -136.24 18.80
C LYS A 30 -60.56 -135.84 20.28
N LYS A 31 -60.94 -136.73 21.21
CA LYS A 31 -60.78 -136.51 22.66
C LYS A 31 -59.32 -136.41 23.08
N ILE A 32 -58.42 -137.23 22.55
CA ILE A 32 -56.98 -137.15 22.82
C ILE A 32 -56.42 -135.84 22.29
N GLN A 33 -56.74 -135.46 21.04
CA GLN A 33 -56.27 -134.22 20.45
C GLN A 33 -56.77 -132.98 21.20
N LEU A 34 -58.02 -132.99 21.68
CA LEU A 34 -58.55 -131.94 22.55
C LEU A 34 -57.89 -131.96 23.93
N SER A 35 -57.64 -133.12 24.53
CA SER A 35 -56.96 -133.24 25.83
C SER A 35 -55.50 -132.80 25.76
N ASP A 36 -54.81 -133.10 24.67
CA ASP A 36 -53.44 -132.64 24.43
C ASP A 36 -53.38 -131.15 24.08
N GLY A 37 -54.39 -130.64 23.35
CA GLY A 37 -54.58 -129.20 23.14
C GLY A 37 -54.85 -128.46 24.46
N GLN A 38 -55.71 -128.99 25.33
CA GLN A 38 -55.98 -128.44 26.66
C GLN A 38 -54.74 -128.51 27.55
N ARG A 39 -54.00 -129.62 27.58
CA ARG A 39 -52.75 -129.72 28.33
C ARG A 39 -51.71 -128.71 27.85
N LYS A 40 -51.57 -128.55 26.54
CA LYS A 40 -50.64 -127.58 25.96
C LYS A 40 -51.07 -126.14 26.28
N SER A 41 -52.36 -125.82 26.15
CA SER A 41 -52.91 -124.50 26.51
C SER A 41 -52.70 -124.18 27.99
N HIS A 42 -53.01 -125.13 28.90
CA HIS A 42 -52.79 -124.93 30.34
C HIS A 42 -51.30 -124.80 30.70
N TYR A 43 -50.41 -125.54 30.03
CA TYR A 43 -48.98 -125.40 30.23
C TYR A 43 -48.47 -124.03 29.75
N GLU A 44 -48.92 -123.59 28.57
CA GLU A 44 -48.57 -122.27 28.02
C GLU A 44 -49.12 -121.12 28.88
N GLU A 45 -50.34 -121.24 29.41
CA GLU A 45 -50.95 -120.28 30.34
C GLU A 45 -50.18 -120.24 31.67
N ASN A 46 -49.81 -121.39 32.25
CA ASN A 46 -49.04 -121.46 33.49
C ASN A 46 -47.61 -120.89 33.31
N GLU A 47 -46.95 -121.19 32.19
CA GLU A 47 -45.63 -120.62 31.87
C GLU A 47 -45.71 -119.11 31.61
N ALA A 48 -46.78 -118.62 30.97
CA ALA A 48 -47.02 -117.19 30.80
C ALA A 48 -47.26 -116.49 32.15
N GLU A 49 -48.09 -117.07 33.02
CA GLU A 49 -48.34 -116.56 34.37
C GLU A 49 -47.07 -116.55 35.23
N LYS A 50 -46.25 -117.61 35.14
CA LYS A 50 -44.96 -117.67 35.83
C LYS A 50 -43.98 -116.61 35.34
N ARG A 51 -43.94 -116.32 34.03
CA ARG A 51 -43.15 -115.20 33.50
C ARG A 51 -43.67 -113.87 34.00
N GLN A 52 -44.99 -113.64 33.95
CA GLN A 52 -45.61 -112.42 34.45
C GLN A 52 -45.34 -112.20 35.95
N ASN A 53 -45.42 -113.26 36.75
CA ASN A 53 -45.11 -113.21 38.18
C ASN A 53 -43.61 -112.91 38.43
N ASN A 54 -42.70 -113.49 37.65
CA ASN A 54 -41.28 -113.16 37.75
C ASN A 54 -41.00 -111.70 37.37
N ASP A 55 -41.62 -111.19 36.30
CA ASP A 55 -41.50 -109.79 35.88
C ASP A 55 -42.09 -108.84 36.94
N LEU A 56 -43.20 -109.22 37.59
CA LEU A 56 -43.78 -108.48 38.70
C LEU A 56 -42.85 -108.46 39.92
N ILE A 57 -42.23 -109.59 40.25
CA ILE A 57 -41.24 -109.66 41.34
C ILE A 57 -40.02 -108.78 41.04
N GLU A 58 -39.53 -108.77 39.79
CA GLU A 58 -38.41 -107.89 39.40
C GLU A 58 -38.77 -106.41 39.48
N THR A 59 -39.96 -106.03 39.00
CA THR A 59 -40.44 -104.64 39.07
C THR A 59 -40.61 -104.20 40.52
N LEU A 60 -41.22 -105.03 41.37
CA LEU A 60 -41.34 -104.74 42.81
C LEU A 60 -39.97 -104.64 43.51
N LYS A 61 -39.00 -105.49 43.17
CA LYS A 61 -37.63 -105.38 43.71
C LYS A 61 -36.93 -104.09 43.29
N LYS A 62 -37.12 -103.65 42.04
CA LYS A 62 -36.60 -102.36 41.55
C LYS A 62 -37.26 -101.20 42.29
N GLU A 63 -38.58 -101.25 42.50
CA GLU A 63 -39.31 -100.23 43.23
C GLU A 63 -38.89 -100.16 44.71
N ILE A 64 -38.74 -101.29 45.40
CA ILE A 64 -38.25 -101.32 46.80
C ILE A 64 -36.86 -100.69 46.91
N LYS A 65 -35.94 -101.00 46.00
CA LYS A 65 -34.61 -100.37 45.97
C LYS A 65 -34.72 -98.86 45.77
N LEU A 66 -35.55 -98.42 44.83
CA LEU A 66 -35.78 -97.00 44.57
C LEU A 66 -36.34 -96.28 45.82
N ARG A 67 -37.36 -96.84 46.46
CA ARG A 67 -37.95 -96.26 47.68
C ARG A 67 -36.97 -96.20 48.85
N LEU A 68 -36.11 -97.22 49.01
CA LEU A 68 -35.06 -97.19 50.03
C LEU A 68 -34.03 -96.08 49.75
N THR A 69 -33.65 -95.87 48.48
CA THR A 69 -32.75 -94.77 48.12
C THR A 69 -33.40 -93.40 48.32
N GLU A 70 -34.67 -93.22 47.95
CA GLU A 70 -35.42 -91.98 48.19
C GLU A 70 -35.54 -91.67 49.69
N LEU A 71 -35.80 -92.68 50.52
CA LEU A 71 -35.92 -92.51 51.97
C LEU A 71 -34.57 -92.15 52.61
N SER A 72 -33.47 -92.73 52.13
CA SER A 72 -32.12 -92.36 52.59
C SER A 72 -31.80 -90.90 52.25
N GLN A 73 -32.08 -90.48 51.01
CA GLN A 73 -31.84 -89.10 50.56
C GLN A 73 -32.69 -88.09 51.35
N ALA A 74 -33.97 -88.39 51.57
CA ALA A 74 -34.85 -87.51 52.35
C ALA A 74 -34.38 -87.35 53.80
N LYS A 75 -33.86 -88.41 54.43
CA LYS A 75 -33.32 -88.34 55.79
C LYS A 75 -32.05 -87.50 55.90
N GLU A 76 -31.17 -87.54 54.90
CA GLU A 76 -29.97 -86.70 54.87
C GLU A 76 -30.32 -85.22 54.76
N VAL A 77 -31.24 -84.86 53.87
CA VAL A 77 -31.68 -83.46 53.69
C VAL A 77 -32.29 -82.88 54.99
N VAL A 78 -33.15 -83.64 55.67
CA VAL A 78 -33.77 -83.17 56.93
C VAL A 78 -32.74 -82.96 58.04
N ASN A 79 -31.75 -83.85 58.16
CA ASN A 79 -30.71 -83.71 59.17
C ASN A 79 -29.80 -82.51 58.90
N ASP A 80 -29.46 -82.25 57.63
CA ASP A 80 -28.65 -81.09 57.23
C ASP A 80 -29.40 -79.77 57.48
N GLU A 81 -30.70 -79.72 57.18
CA GLU A 81 -31.55 -78.55 57.47
C GLU A 81 -31.64 -78.28 58.98
N GLU A 82 -31.86 -79.30 59.81
CA GLU A 82 -31.89 -79.14 61.27
C GLU A 82 -30.55 -78.66 61.85
N ALA A 83 -29.43 -79.15 61.34
CA ALA A 83 -28.10 -78.71 61.76
C ALA A 83 -27.83 -77.26 61.37
N GLN A 84 -28.23 -76.86 60.15
CA GLN A 84 -28.08 -75.50 59.66
C GLN A 84 -28.96 -74.51 60.44
N ILE A 85 -30.18 -74.91 60.78
CA ILE A 85 -31.09 -74.13 61.62
C ILE A 85 -30.48 -73.93 63.01
N LYS A 86 -29.97 -74.99 63.66
CA LYS A 86 -29.34 -74.87 64.99
C LYS A 86 -28.11 -73.97 64.96
N LYS A 87 -27.30 -74.04 63.90
CA LYS A 87 -26.12 -73.18 63.73
C LYS A 87 -26.51 -71.71 63.59
N TYR A 88 -27.44 -71.40 62.67
CA TYR A 88 -27.93 -70.03 62.47
C TYR A 88 -28.56 -69.46 63.75
N LEU A 89 -29.37 -70.28 64.43
CA LEU A 89 -30.06 -69.85 65.64
C LEU A 89 -29.06 -69.55 66.78
N ASN A 90 -27.93 -70.27 66.85
CA ASN A 90 -26.86 -70.02 67.82
C ASN A 90 -26.04 -68.77 67.50
N ASP A 91 -25.81 -68.47 66.22
CA ASP A 91 -25.14 -67.26 65.76
C ASP A 91 -26.00 -65.99 65.98
N VAL A 92 -27.32 -66.11 65.83
CA VAL A 92 -28.27 -65.00 66.03
C VAL A 92 -28.60 -64.79 67.50
N CYS A 93 -28.74 -65.87 68.28
CA CYS A 93 -28.97 -65.83 69.72
C CYS A 93 -28.43 -67.11 70.39
N PRO A 94 -27.36 -67.04 71.23
CA PRO A 94 -26.81 -68.22 71.87
C PRO A 94 -27.87 -69.01 72.65
N ILE A 95 -28.18 -70.22 72.15
CA ILE A 95 -29.27 -71.11 72.59
C ILE A 95 -28.78 -71.99 73.75
N GLY A 96 -28.11 -71.39 74.74
CA GLY A 96 -27.68 -72.14 75.94
C GLY A 96 -28.86 -72.75 76.71
N ASN A 97 -28.73 -73.00 78.02
CA ASN A 97 -29.82 -73.49 78.87
C ASN A 97 -30.95 -72.46 79.10
N LYS A 98 -31.43 -71.80 78.04
CA LYS A 98 -32.49 -70.80 78.02
C LYS A 98 -33.80 -71.46 77.62
N ASN A 99 -34.88 -71.04 78.25
CA ASN A 99 -36.22 -71.51 77.92
C ASN A 99 -36.66 -70.97 76.55
N SER A 100 -37.60 -71.65 75.89
CA SER A 100 -38.15 -71.25 74.59
C SER A 100 -38.61 -69.78 74.57
N ASP A 101 -39.30 -69.34 75.63
CA ASP A 101 -39.77 -67.96 75.77
C ASP A 101 -38.63 -66.92 75.79
N GLN A 102 -37.49 -67.27 76.39
CA GLN A 102 -36.32 -66.39 76.44
C GLN A 102 -35.64 -66.28 75.07
N VAL A 103 -35.66 -67.34 74.26
CA VAL A 103 -35.14 -67.31 72.89
C VAL A 103 -36.02 -66.44 72.01
N ILE A 104 -37.35 -66.58 72.11
CA ILE A 104 -38.32 -65.74 71.40
C ILE A 104 -38.10 -64.26 71.77
N HIS A 105 -37.99 -63.95 73.06
CA HIS A 105 -37.76 -62.57 73.50
C HIS A 105 -36.46 -61.97 72.97
N ASN A 106 -35.36 -62.74 72.94
CA ASN A 106 -34.08 -62.26 72.38
C ASN A 106 -34.16 -62.04 70.86
N LEU A 107 -34.87 -62.91 70.14
CA LEU A 107 -35.12 -62.72 68.70
C LEU A 107 -35.98 -61.47 68.45
N ASP A 108 -37.01 -61.23 69.26
CA ASP A 108 -37.83 -60.03 69.19
C ASP A 108 -37.00 -58.76 69.44
N LEU A 109 -36.14 -58.76 70.47
CA LEU A 109 -35.19 -57.65 70.71
C LEU A 109 -34.26 -57.43 69.52
N LYS A 110 -33.80 -58.51 68.87
CA LYS A 110 -32.94 -58.41 67.69
C LYS A 110 -33.68 -57.86 66.48
N VAL A 111 -34.93 -58.25 66.26
CA VAL A 111 -35.80 -57.69 65.22
C VAL A 111 -36.04 -56.21 65.47
N ILE A 112 -36.29 -55.80 66.72
CA ILE A 112 -36.44 -54.40 67.09
C ILE A 112 -35.15 -53.62 66.81
N GLU A 113 -33.99 -54.16 67.18
CA GLU A 113 -32.68 -53.55 66.91
C GLU A 113 -32.45 -53.38 65.39
N GLN A 114 -32.64 -54.44 64.60
CA GLN A 114 -32.50 -54.40 63.14
C GLN A 114 -33.46 -53.40 62.50
N ARG A 115 -34.69 -53.28 63.04
CA ARG A 115 -35.66 -52.31 62.55
C ARG A 115 -35.25 -50.88 62.84
N LYS A 116 -34.73 -50.60 64.05
CA LYS A 116 -34.15 -49.30 64.39
C LYS A 116 -32.98 -48.94 63.47
N VAL A 117 -32.07 -49.89 63.21
CA VAL A 117 -30.95 -49.71 62.26
C VAL A 117 -31.47 -49.41 60.86
N LEU A 118 -32.49 -50.14 60.39
CA LEU A 118 -33.09 -49.90 59.08
C LEU A 118 -33.71 -48.50 58.98
N ASP A 119 -34.40 -48.04 60.02
CA ASP A 119 -35.02 -46.72 60.05
C ASP A 119 -33.96 -45.60 60.08
N LEU A 120 -32.86 -45.78 60.81
CA LEU A 120 -31.70 -44.88 60.75
C LEU A 120 -31.11 -44.81 59.34
N LEU A 121 -30.87 -45.97 58.70
CA LEU A 121 -30.35 -46.02 57.33
C LEU A 121 -31.31 -45.38 56.30
N LYS A 122 -32.63 -45.54 56.49
CA LYS A 122 -33.63 -44.86 55.65
C LYS A 122 -33.58 -43.34 55.84
N TYR A 123 -33.43 -42.87 57.08
CA TYR A 123 -33.27 -41.45 57.37
C TYR A 123 -31.99 -40.89 56.73
N GLU A 124 -30.85 -41.54 56.92
CA GLU A 124 -29.58 -41.12 56.32
C GLU A 124 -29.65 -41.08 54.79
N ARG A 125 -30.25 -42.11 54.17
CA ARG A 125 -30.49 -42.15 52.72
C ARG A 125 -31.36 -40.98 52.27
N GLY A 126 -32.43 -40.69 53.00
CA GLY A 126 -33.31 -39.55 52.74
C GLY A 126 -32.57 -38.21 52.83
N SER A 127 -31.76 -38.02 53.87
CA SER A 127 -30.93 -36.83 54.09
C SER A 127 -29.91 -36.63 52.97
N LYS A 128 -29.15 -37.67 52.63
CA LYS A 128 -28.18 -37.64 51.51
C LYS A 128 -28.87 -37.34 50.18
N LYS A 129 -30.03 -37.95 49.90
CA LYS A 129 -30.83 -37.67 48.69
C LYS A 129 -31.35 -36.23 48.65
N LYS A 130 -31.72 -35.66 49.80
CA LYS A 130 -32.11 -34.24 49.89
C LYS A 130 -30.93 -33.33 49.58
N LYS A 131 -29.76 -33.59 50.18
CA LYS A 131 -28.55 -32.79 49.92
C LYS A 131 -28.10 -32.87 48.46
N LEU A 132 -28.19 -34.05 47.84
CA LEU A 132 -27.87 -34.23 46.42
C LEU A 132 -28.79 -33.38 45.52
N ARG A 133 -30.10 -33.37 45.80
CA ARG A 133 -31.05 -32.51 45.07
C ARG A 133 -30.81 -31.01 45.29
N GLU A 134 -30.33 -30.60 46.46
CA GLU A 134 -29.95 -29.21 46.71
C GLU A 134 -28.72 -28.83 45.89
N LEU A 135 -27.70 -29.70 45.88
CA LEU A 135 -26.47 -29.50 45.11
C LEU A 135 -26.73 -29.48 43.60
N GLU A 136 -27.63 -30.33 43.11
CA GLU A 136 -28.06 -30.34 41.71
C GLU A 136 -28.72 -29.01 41.30
N LYS A 137 -29.57 -28.44 42.17
CA LYS A 137 -30.17 -27.11 41.94
C LYS A 137 -29.14 -25.99 41.99
N GLU A 138 -28.17 -26.06 42.89
CA GLU A 138 -27.07 -25.09 42.95
C GLU A 138 -26.22 -25.15 41.68
N TYR A 139 -25.90 -26.36 41.21
CA TYR A 139 -25.18 -26.56 39.96
C TYR A 139 -25.95 -26.02 38.75
N GLU A 140 -27.26 -26.30 38.65
CA GLU A 140 -28.11 -25.78 37.58
C GLU A 140 -28.13 -24.24 37.57
N LYS A 141 -28.24 -23.60 38.75
CA LYS A 141 -28.17 -22.14 38.87
C LYS A 141 -26.83 -21.59 38.40
N LEU A 142 -25.71 -22.19 38.83
CA LEU A 142 -24.37 -21.76 38.44
C LEU A 142 -24.14 -21.93 36.93
N LEU A 143 -24.66 -22.99 36.33
CA LEU A 143 -24.56 -23.22 34.89
C LEU A 143 -25.35 -22.16 34.10
N ILE A 144 -26.56 -21.82 34.56
CA ILE A 144 -27.37 -20.74 33.97
C ILE A 144 -26.68 -19.38 34.13
N GLU A 145 -26.05 -19.12 35.28
CA GLU A 145 -25.34 -17.87 35.53
C GLU A 145 -24.06 -17.75 34.68
N SER A 146 -23.28 -18.81 34.55
CA SER A 146 -22.10 -18.87 33.68
C SER A 146 -22.47 -18.59 32.22
N THR A 147 -23.48 -19.30 31.70
CA THR A 147 -23.91 -19.13 30.30
C THR A 147 -24.52 -17.75 30.02
N LYS A 148 -25.27 -17.17 30.97
CA LYS A 148 -25.75 -15.78 30.86
C LYS A 148 -24.61 -14.78 30.91
N SER A 149 -23.63 -14.96 31.79
CA SER A 149 -22.43 -14.12 31.88
C SER A 149 -21.68 -14.11 30.54
N ASP A 150 -21.49 -15.26 29.91
CA ASP A 150 -20.74 -15.36 28.65
C ASP A 150 -21.51 -14.75 27.46
N LEU A 151 -22.85 -14.89 27.44
CA LEU A 151 -23.69 -14.23 26.45
C LEU A 151 -23.72 -12.70 26.63
N VAL A 152 -23.74 -12.20 27.87
CA VAL A 152 -23.71 -10.76 28.17
C VAL A 152 -22.33 -10.18 27.87
N LYS A 153 -21.24 -10.87 28.26
CA LYS A 153 -19.87 -10.48 27.93
C LYS A 153 -19.64 -10.45 26.42
N SER A 154 -20.09 -11.44 25.67
CA SER A 154 -19.97 -11.45 24.21
C SER A 154 -20.77 -10.31 23.53
N LYS A 155 -21.97 -10.01 24.00
CA LYS A 155 -22.76 -8.86 23.49
C LYS A 155 -22.15 -7.50 23.87
N ILE A 156 -21.64 -7.33 25.08
CA ILE A 156 -20.99 -6.09 25.52
C ILE A 156 -19.66 -5.88 24.80
N THR A 157 -18.84 -6.93 24.66
CA THR A 157 -17.56 -6.86 23.93
C THR A 157 -17.77 -6.58 22.45
N THR A 158 -18.79 -7.16 21.81
CA THR A 158 -19.12 -6.86 20.41
C THR A 158 -19.65 -5.44 20.22
N ARG A 159 -20.52 -4.93 21.11
CA ARG A 159 -20.96 -3.52 21.07
C ARG A 159 -19.82 -2.55 21.31
N SER A 160 -18.97 -2.83 22.31
CA SER A 160 -17.82 -2.00 22.64
C SER A 160 -16.80 -2.01 21.50
N ARG A 161 -16.55 -3.16 20.87
CA ARG A 161 -15.67 -3.27 19.69
C ARG A 161 -16.21 -2.49 18.50
N LYS A 162 -17.52 -2.53 18.25
CA LYS A 162 -18.15 -1.69 17.21
C LYS A 162 -17.99 -0.20 17.50
N HIS A 163 -18.14 0.20 18.76
CA HIS A 163 -17.93 1.59 19.16
C HIS A 163 -16.46 2.03 19.02
N VAL A 164 -15.51 1.18 19.42
CA VAL A 164 -14.08 1.43 19.23
C VAL A 164 -13.75 1.57 17.74
N SER A 165 -14.21 0.64 16.89
CA SER A 165 -14.00 0.73 15.44
C SER A 165 -14.65 1.96 14.80
N HIS A 166 -15.80 2.41 15.31
CA HIS A 166 -16.41 3.66 14.88
C HIS A 166 -15.57 4.88 15.26
N LEU A 167 -15.09 4.95 16.51
CA LEU A 167 -14.20 6.02 16.97
C LEU A 167 -12.87 6.03 16.20
N GLU A 168 -12.29 4.87 15.90
CA GLU A 168 -11.09 4.74 15.06
C GLU A 168 -11.34 5.33 13.67
N ASN A 169 -12.47 5.00 13.03
CA ASN A 169 -12.84 5.55 11.73
C ASN A 169 -13.06 7.07 11.78
N GLU A 170 -13.68 7.59 12.84
CA GLU A 170 -13.84 9.04 13.05
C GLU A 170 -12.49 9.73 13.23
N ILE A 171 -11.58 9.14 14.02
CA ILE A 171 -10.21 9.65 14.20
C ILE A 171 -9.48 9.68 12.87
N HIS A 172 -9.55 8.62 12.07
CA HIS A 172 -8.95 8.59 10.74
C HIS A 172 -9.54 9.66 9.82
N THR A 173 -10.86 9.86 9.86
CA THR A 173 -11.54 10.90 9.07
C THR A 173 -11.04 12.29 9.45
N VAL A 174 -10.97 12.59 10.76
CA VAL A 174 -10.45 13.88 11.25
C VAL A 174 -8.97 14.06 10.90
N LEU A 175 -8.17 12.99 10.95
CA LEU A 175 -6.75 13.06 10.58
C LEU A 175 -6.58 13.41 9.10
N ILE A 176 -7.37 12.81 8.21
CA ILE A 176 -7.36 13.14 6.77
C ILE A 176 -7.79 14.60 6.54
N GLN A 177 -8.86 15.05 7.21
CA GLN A 177 -9.29 16.45 7.12
C GLN A 177 -8.21 17.42 7.62
N TRP A 178 -7.49 17.04 8.69
CA TRP A 178 -6.40 17.84 9.23
C TRP A 178 -5.20 17.91 8.27
N THR A 179 -4.80 16.80 7.65
CA THR A 179 -3.70 16.80 6.67
C THR A 179 -4.07 17.61 5.42
N GLU A 180 -5.32 17.51 4.96
CA GLU A 180 -5.85 18.33 3.87
C GLU A 180 -5.83 19.83 4.23
N ALA A 181 -6.30 20.18 5.42
CA ALA A 181 -6.27 21.56 5.91
C ALA A 181 -4.85 22.11 6.02
N GLU A 182 -3.88 21.30 6.48
CA GLU A 182 -2.48 21.70 6.56
C GLU A 182 -1.86 21.88 5.15
N LEU A 183 -2.22 21.04 4.19
CA LEU A 183 -1.81 21.22 2.79
C LEU A 183 -2.38 22.52 2.21
N VAL A 184 -3.65 22.80 2.44
CA VAL A 184 -4.31 24.04 2.01
C VAL A 184 -3.62 25.25 2.65
N LYS A 185 -3.33 25.21 3.94
CA LYS A 185 -2.58 26.25 4.67
C LYS A 185 -1.17 26.46 4.10
N LYS A 186 -0.45 25.39 3.77
CA LYS A 186 0.88 25.47 3.11
C LYS A 186 0.76 26.14 1.73
N LYS A 187 -0.25 25.78 0.93
CA LYS A 187 -0.52 26.42 -0.36
C LYS A 187 -0.81 27.92 -0.20
N TYR A 188 -1.70 28.31 0.70
CA TYR A 188 -1.98 29.73 0.97
C TYR A 188 -0.77 30.49 1.51
N SER A 189 0.08 29.84 2.32
CA SER A 189 1.32 30.44 2.82
C SER A 189 2.31 30.69 1.68
N SER A 190 2.45 29.74 0.75
CA SER A 190 3.26 29.89 -0.46
C SER A 190 2.73 31.00 -1.38
N ILE A 191 1.41 31.02 -1.64
CA ILE A 191 0.77 32.10 -2.43
C ILE A 191 1.00 33.46 -1.77
N ARG A 192 0.82 33.55 -0.45
CA ARG A 192 1.08 34.79 0.29
C ARG A 192 2.53 35.24 0.18
N GLN A 193 3.47 34.31 0.27
CA GLN A 193 4.89 34.60 0.15
C GLN A 193 5.22 35.13 -1.25
N ALA A 194 4.71 34.48 -2.31
CA ALA A 194 4.86 34.95 -3.69
C ALA A 194 4.26 36.34 -3.90
N LEU A 195 3.07 36.62 -3.35
CA LEU A 195 2.45 37.95 -3.43
C LEU A 195 3.27 39.03 -2.69
N ILE A 196 3.89 38.69 -1.57
CA ILE A 196 4.78 39.60 -0.85
C ILE A 196 6.04 39.87 -1.69
N GLU A 197 6.66 38.84 -2.26
CA GLU A 197 7.83 38.99 -3.12
C GLU A 197 7.53 39.84 -4.35
N ASP A 198 6.39 39.61 -4.99
CA ASP A 198 5.94 40.40 -6.13
C ASP A 198 5.64 41.85 -5.72
N SER A 199 5.06 42.09 -4.56
CA SER A 199 4.84 43.46 -4.06
C SER A 199 6.15 44.24 -3.91
N VAL A 200 7.21 43.61 -3.44
CA VAL A 200 8.54 44.22 -3.31
C VAL A 200 9.16 44.48 -4.70
N LYS A 201 9.00 43.55 -5.64
CA LYS A 201 9.44 43.75 -7.04
C LYS A 201 8.70 44.90 -7.70
N PHE A 202 7.38 45.00 -7.50
CA PHE A 202 6.60 46.11 -8.05
C PHE A 202 7.02 47.45 -7.45
N GLU A 203 7.25 47.52 -6.14
CA GLU A 203 7.71 48.74 -5.48
C GLU A 203 9.08 49.19 -6.01
N SER A 204 10.04 48.28 -6.12
CA SER A 204 11.37 48.60 -6.68
C SER A 204 11.32 49.02 -8.16
N SER A 205 10.48 48.36 -8.97
CA SER A 205 10.27 48.75 -10.37
C SER A 205 9.59 50.10 -10.49
N LEU A 206 8.63 50.40 -9.61
CA LEU A 206 7.93 51.68 -9.59
C LEU A 206 8.90 52.81 -9.25
N ALA A 207 9.68 52.63 -8.18
CA ALA A 207 10.71 53.60 -7.77
C ALA A 207 11.72 53.89 -8.90
N LYS A 208 12.16 52.85 -9.64
CA LYS A 208 13.04 53.02 -10.80
C LYS A 208 12.37 53.82 -11.93
N ILE A 209 11.10 53.54 -12.23
CA ILE A 209 10.35 54.27 -13.26
C ILE A 209 10.13 55.73 -12.83
N GLU A 210 9.82 55.98 -11.56
CA GLU A 210 9.69 57.32 -11.00
C GLU A 210 11.00 58.11 -11.08
N GLU A 211 12.14 57.48 -10.77
CA GLU A 211 13.47 58.09 -10.92
C GLU A 211 13.75 58.44 -12.40
N LEU A 212 13.44 57.54 -13.33
CA LEU A 212 13.59 57.79 -14.76
C LEU A 212 12.69 58.94 -15.24
N LEU A 213 11.44 58.98 -14.80
CA LEU A 213 10.53 60.08 -15.11
C LEU A 213 11.02 61.40 -14.52
N TYR A 214 11.59 61.40 -13.32
CA TYR A 214 12.19 62.58 -12.72
C TYR A 214 13.36 63.09 -13.58
N LYS A 215 14.29 62.21 -13.95
CA LYS A 215 15.43 62.54 -14.83
C LYS A 215 14.97 63.07 -16.19
N GLN A 216 14.00 62.42 -16.82
CA GLN A 216 13.43 62.87 -18.09
C GLN A 216 12.74 64.24 -17.96
N ARG A 217 12.02 64.50 -16.87
CA ARG A 217 11.42 65.82 -16.61
C ARG A 217 12.48 66.90 -16.44
N GLU A 218 13.59 66.61 -15.75
CA GLU A 218 14.71 67.54 -15.65
C GLU A 218 15.37 67.80 -17.01
N GLU A 219 15.56 66.75 -17.82
CA GLU A 219 16.12 66.87 -19.16
C GLU A 219 15.21 67.72 -20.07
N ILE A 220 13.89 67.49 -20.04
CA ILE A 220 12.92 68.30 -20.77
C ILE A 220 13.02 69.78 -20.35
N LYS A 221 13.08 70.07 -19.03
CA LYS A 221 13.26 71.45 -18.55
C LYS A 221 14.55 72.09 -19.06
N LYS A 222 15.65 71.34 -19.09
CA LYS A 222 16.93 71.82 -19.64
C LYS A 222 16.81 72.12 -21.14
N LEU A 223 16.16 71.24 -21.89
CA LEU A 223 15.93 71.42 -23.33
C LEU A 223 14.99 72.60 -23.62
N GLU A 224 13.97 72.82 -22.80
CA GLU A 224 13.09 73.99 -22.89
C GLU A 224 13.86 75.29 -22.64
N TYR A 225 14.76 75.31 -21.65
CA TYR A 225 15.63 76.46 -21.40
C TYR A 225 16.54 76.77 -22.60
N VAL A 226 17.22 75.75 -23.15
CA VAL A 226 18.06 75.90 -24.35
C VAL A 226 17.24 76.35 -25.56
N ARG A 227 16.01 75.84 -25.72
CA ARG A 227 15.10 76.26 -26.79
C ARG A 227 14.74 77.74 -26.67
N GLU A 228 14.43 78.20 -25.47
CA GLU A 228 14.09 79.60 -25.21
C GLU A 228 15.30 80.51 -25.47
N GLU A 229 16.48 80.14 -24.99
CA GLU A 229 17.72 80.87 -25.25
C GLU A 229 18.05 80.93 -26.75
N ALA A 230 17.88 79.82 -27.47
CA ALA A 230 18.06 79.77 -28.92
C ALA A 230 17.01 80.64 -29.65
N ALA A 231 15.77 80.68 -29.17
CA ALA A 231 14.72 81.55 -29.73
C ALA A 231 15.05 83.03 -29.51
N GLU A 232 15.51 83.41 -28.30
CA GLU A 232 15.98 84.76 -28.01
C GLU A 232 17.16 85.16 -28.90
N MET A 233 18.16 84.28 -29.06
CA MET A 233 19.31 84.52 -29.94
C MET A 233 18.87 84.73 -31.38
N ARG A 234 17.91 83.92 -31.88
CA ARG A 234 17.35 84.11 -33.23
C ARG A 234 16.64 85.45 -33.37
N ILE A 235 15.84 85.87 -32.37
CA ILE A 235 15.15 87.17 -32.38
C ILE A 235 16.17 88.30 -32.40
N ARG A 236 17.20 88.25 -31.54
CA ARG A 236 18.29 89.23 -31.51
C ARG A 236 19.02 89.32 -32.85
N ALA A 237 19.38 88.17 -33.43
CA ALA A 237 20.03 88.12 -34.75
C ALA A 237 19.14 88.71 -35.85
N THR A 238 17.84 88.35 -35.87
CA THR A 238 16.87 88.87 -36.84
C THR A 238 16.69 90.39 -36.70
N ALA A 239 16.65 90.91 -35.47
CA ALA A 239 16.57 92.34 -35.20
C ALA A 239 17.85 93.08 -35.63
N ALA A 240 19.02 92.51 -35.35
CA ALA A 240 20.31 93.08 -35.75
C ALA A 240 20.47 93.13 -37.27
N THR A 241 20.09 92.07 -37.99
CA THR A 241 20.14 92.05 -39.46
C THR A 241 19.12 93.02 -40.07
N ALA A 242 17.92 93.14 -39.51
CA ALA A 242 16.93 94.13 -39.95
C ALA A 242 17.42 95.57 -39.74
N ALA A 243 18.03 95.87 -38.59
CA ALA A 243 18.61 97.18 -38.30
C ALA A 243 19.78 97.51 -39.24
N GLU A 244 20.65 96.54 -39.53
CA GLU A 244 21.74 96.71 -40.49
C GLU A 244 21.21 96.93 -41.91
N ALA A 245 20.21 96.16 -42.34
CA ALA A 245 19.58 96.33 -43.64
C ALA A 245 18.93 97.72 -43.78
N ALA A 246 18.26 98.21 -42.73
CA ALA A 246 17.71 99.57 -42.70
C ALA A 246 18.81 100.63 -42.82
N ARG A 247 19.91 100.51 -42.04
CA ARG A 247 21.06 101.42 -42.14
C ARG A 247 21.70 101.41 -43.54
N ALA A 248 21.84 100.24 -44.14
CA ALA A 248 22.38 100.10 -45.49
C ALA A 248 21.46 100.76 -46.53
N HIS A 249 20.15 100.57 -46.41
CA HIS A 249 19.14 101.18 -47.28
C HIS A 249 19.12 102.70 -47.14
N ASP A 250 19.15 103.23 -45.91
CA ASP A 250 19.22 104.67 -45.65
C ASP A 250 20.50 105.28 -46.22
N ALA A 251 21.65 104.61 -46.07
CA ALA A 251 22.91 105.04 -46.66
C ALA A 251 22.88 105.00 -48.19
N GLU A 252 22.24 104.00 -48.80
CA GLU A 252 22.03 103.93 -50.25
C GLU A 252 21.12 105.07 -50.74
N HIS A 253 20.01 105.32 -50.04
CA HIS A 253 19.11 106.42 -50.33
C HIS A 253 19.80 107.79 -50.21
N ALA A 254 20.60 108.00 -49.16
CA ALA A 254 21.38 109.23 -48.98
C ALA A 254 22.36 109.43 -50.16
N ARG A 255 23.13 108.40 -50.51
CA ARG A 255 24.03 108.45 -51.68
C ARG A 255 23.28 108.66 -52.99
N ALA A 256 22.09 108.09 -53.15
CA ALA A 256 21.26 108.28 -54.33
C ALA A 256 20.69 109.70 -54.41
N ALA A 257 20.29 110.28 -53.28
CA ALA A 257 19.86 111.67 -53.18
C ALA A 257 21.01 112.63 -53.51
N GLU A 258 22.21 112.40 -52.98
CA GLU A 258 23.42 113.17 -53.34
C GLU A 258 23.73 113.05 -54.84
N ARG A 259 23.73 111.84 -55.39
CA ARG A 259 23.91 111.61 -56.83
C ARG A 259 22.87 112.35 -57.66
N ALA A 260 21.60 112.31 -57.26
CA ALA A 260 20.51 113.01 -57.94
C ALA A 260 20.69 114.55 -57.85
N TYR A 261 21.08 115.06 -56.68
CA TYR A 261 21.37 116.47 -56.46
C TYR A 261 22.50 116.98 -57.36
N PHE A 262 23.63 116.27 -57.40
CA PHE A 262 24.74 116.62 -58.29
C PHE A 262 24.39 116.45 -59.77
N ALA A 263 23.64 115.41 -60.14
CA ALA A 263 23.17 115.22 -61.51
C ALA A 263 22.25 116.37 -61.95
N GLN A 264 21.33 116.81 -61.09
CA GLN A 264 20.49 117.97 -61.35
C GLN A 264 21.34 119.23 -61.51
N ARG A 265 22.31 119.47 -60.62
CA ARG A 265 23.18 120.64 -60.69
C ARG A 265 24.06 120.64 -61.93
N PHE A 266 24.55 119.47 -62.32
CA PHE A 266 25.30 119.28 -63.56
C PHE A 266 24.41 119.53 -64.77
N GLU A 267 23.19 119.01 -64.80
CA GLU A 267 22.23 119.25 -65.89
C GLU A 267 21.79 120.73 -65.96
N GLU A 268 21.60 121.41 -64.84
CA GLU A 268 21.38 122.86 -64.79
C GLU A 268 22.57 123.61 -65.39
N ARG A 269 23.78 123.31 -64.94
CA ARG A 269 25.01 123.96 -65.42
C ARG A 269 25.33 123.59 -66.87
N ARG A 270 25.01 122.37 -67.30
CA ARG A 270 25.07 121.91 -68.68
C ARG A 270 24.05 122.64 -69.53
N ARG A 271 22.81 122.86 -69.08
CA ARG A 271 21.83 123.68 -69.80
C ARG A 271 22.24 125.15 -69.87
N GLU A 272 22.84 125.69 -68.81
CA GLU A 272 23.43 127.04 -68.81
C GLU A 272 24.62 127.12 -69.78
N LEU A 273 25.53 126.16 -69.71
CA LEU A 273 26.67 126.06 -70.62
C LEU A 273 26.23 125.78 -72.04
N GLU A 274 25.21 124.97 -72.31
CA GLU A 274 24.66 124.75 -73.65
C GLU A 274 24.02 126.04 -74.19
N LYS A 275 23.38 126.86 -73.33
CA LYS A 275 22.93 128.21 -73.68
C LYS A 275 24.10 129.16 -73.98
N LEU A 276 25.24 129.02 -73.29
CA LEU A 276 26.47 129.79 -73.54
C LEU A 276 27.31 129.25 -74.71
N GLU A 277 27.35 127.94 -74.95
CA GLU A 277 28.10 127.23 -75.99
C GLU A 277 27.42 127.44 -77.34
N LYS A 278 26.08 127.42 -77.38
CA LYS A 278 25.29 127.95 -78.50
C LYS A 278 25.56 129.44 -78.78
N ARG A 279 26.27 130.15 -77.89
CA ARG A 279 26.62 131.57 -78.02
C ARG A 279 28.13 131.83 -78.22
N ILE A 280 29.05 130.91 -77.88
CA ILE A 280 30.49 131.21 -77.74
C ILE A 280 31.42 130.05 -78.20
N PHE A 281 31.19 129.38 -79.35
CA PHE A 281 32.21 128.67 -80.18
C PHE A 281 32.41 127.11 -80.09
N PRO A 282 32.76 126.44 -81.23
CA PRO A 282 33.02 124.98 -81.41
C PRO A 282 34.48 124.51 -81.05
N PRO A 283 34.82 123.19 -81.06
CA PRO A 283 35.66 122.48 -80.07
C PRO A 283 37.16 122.27 -80.42
N ALA A 284 38.01 121.92 -79.44
CA ALA A 284 39.25 121.09 -79.55
C ALA A 284 39.88 120.87 -78.13
N ILE A 285 40.03 119.67 -77.57
CA ILE A 285 41.07 118.60 -77.70
C ILE A 285 42.54 119.05 -77.52
N ARG A 286 43.19 118.71 -76.38
CA ARG A 286 44.31 117.71 -76.26
C ARG A 286 45.07 117.76 -74.89
N PRO A 287 45.77 116.66 -74.51
CA PRO A 287 46.21 116.31 -73.14
C PRO A 287 47.75 116.44 -72.96
N VAL A 288 48.36 115.69 -72.00
CA VAL A 288 49.80 115.37 -71.73
C VAL A 288 50.19 115.82 -70.28
N ARG A 289 50.92 115.14 -69.36
CA ARG A 289 51.95 114.07 -69.36
C ARG A 289 52.16 113.45 -67.94
N GLN A 290 52.82 112.28 -67.88
CA GLN A 290 53.41 111.54 -66.74
C GLN A 290 54.84 111.98 -66.34
N GLU A 291 55.37 111.32 -65.27
CA GLU A 291 56.79 110.96 -64.93
C GLU A 291 57.23 111.53 -63.55
N SER A 292 58.14 110.99 -62.71
CA SER A 292 58.85 109.70 -62.54
C SER A 292 59.83 109.84 -61.32
N THR A 293 60.02 108.76 -60.53
CA THR A 293 61.26 108.25 -59.85
C THR A 293 62.25 109.07 -58.98
N GLY A 294 62.79 108.40 -57.95
CA GLY A 294 64.21 108.43 -57.49
C GLY A 294 64.43 109.06 -56.10
N SER A 295 64.90 108.41 -55.02
CA SER A 295 66.08 107.55 -54.72
C SER A 295 67.22 108.30 -53.99
N MET A 296 67.38 107.97 -52.70
CA MET A 296 68.59 107.63 -51.91
C MET A 296 69.78 108.61 -51.73
N GLU A 297 70.22 108.69 -50.46
CA GLU A 297 71.60 108.64 -49.90
C GLU A 297 71.98 109.77 -48.91
N GLY A 298 72.77 109.41 -47.88
CA GLY A 298 73.68 110.33 -47.18
C GLY A 298 73.73 110.22 -45.66
N GLU A 299 74.73 109.49 -45.15
CA GLU A 299 75.13 109.33 -43.73
C GLU A 299 76.23 110.39 -43.36
N PRO A 300 76.87 110.38 -42.17
CA PRO A 300 76.52 110.98 -40.88
C PRO A 300 77.49 112.11 -40.44
N THR A 301 77.28 112.72 -39.26
CA THR A 301 78.38 113.30 -38.47
C THR A 301 78.01 113.37 -36.99
N ALA A 302 78.97 113.04 -36.13
CA ALA A 302 78.85 112.95 -34.68
C ALA A 302 79.27 114.27 -34.01
N GLU A 303 78.60 114.67 -32.94
CA GLU A 303 79.13 115.60 -31.93
C GLU A 303 78.45 115.35 -30.57
N GLU A 304 79.26 115.40 -29.51
CA GLU A 304 78.96 115.06 -28.12
C GLU A 304 78.07 116.08 -27.39
N ALA A 305 77.24 115.62 -26.43
CA ALA A 305 76.96 116.34 -25.17
C ALA A 305 76.03 115.58 -24.18
N SER A 306 76.15 115.91 -22.88
CA SER A 306 75.12 115.96 -21.82
C SER A 306 74.19 114.76 -21.50
N PRO A 307 73.90 114.47 -20.20
CA PRO A 307 72.90 113.49 -19.76
C PRO A 307 71.50 113.66 -20.37
N ALA A 308 71.13 114.87 -20.80
CA ALA A 308 69.90 115.13 -21.54
C ALA A 308 69.94 114.57 -22.98
N GLN A 309 71.10 114.60 -23.65
CA GLN A 309 71.24 113.94 -24.94
C GLN A 309 71.46 112.44 -24.79
N HIS A 310 71.96 111.93 -23.65
CA HIS A 310 71.95 110.48 -23.41
C HIS A 310 70.51 109.95 -23.30
N MET A 311 69.61 110.67 -22.62
CA MET A 311 68.19 110.33 -22.58
C MET A 311 67.53 110.48 -23.95
N GLU A 312 67.88 111.52 -24.72
CA GLU A 312 67.45 111.70 -26.11
C GLU A 312 67.97 110.59 -27.02
N ASP A 313 69.22 110.15 -26.87
CA ASP A 313 69.84 109.04 -27.60
C ASP A 313 69.15 107.72 -27.24
N VAL A 314 68.82 107.51 -25.97
CA VAL A 314 68.05 106.34 -25.53
C VAL A 314 66.64 106.38 -26.14
N PHE A 315 65.99 107.54 -26.19
CA PHE A 315 64.68 107.71 -26.84
C PHE A 315 64.77 107.53 -28.36
N GLN A 316 65.77 108.10 -29.03
CA GLN A 316 66.02 107.90 -30.45
C GLN A 316 66.36 106.46 -30.78
N LYS A 317 67.08 105.76 -29.91
CA LYS A 317 67.38 104.33 -30.04
C LYS A 317 66.11 103.49 -29.82
N LEU A 318 65.27 103.85 -28.86
CA LEU A 318 63.93 103.27 -28.66
C LEU A 318 63.02 103.51 -29.87
N MET A 319 63.03 104.71 -30.44
CA MET A 319 62.31 105.09 -31.66
C MET A 319 62.79 104.30 -32.87
N LYS A 320 64.11 104.16 -33.06
CA LYS A 320 64.71 103.32 -34.11
C LYS A 320 64.36 101.85 -33.93
N LEU A 321 64.40 101.32 -32.71
CA LEU A 321 64.08 99.91 -32.41
C LEU A 321 62.59 99.60 -32.53
N THR A 322 61.72 100.55 -32.20
CA THR A 322 60.26 100.42 -32.35
C THR A 322 59.75 100.80 -33.74
N GLY A 323 60.58 101.47 -34.55
CA GLY A 323 60.27 101.89 -35.93
C GLY A 323 59.34 103.10 -35.99
N VAL A 324 59.42 103.99 -35.00
CA VAL A 324 58.46 105.06 -34.75
C VAL A 324 59.17 106.42 -34.72
N THR A 325 58.60 107.44 -35.36
CA THR A 325 59.21 108.78 -35.52
C THR A 325 58.77 109.80 -34.47
N GLU A 326 57.82 109.45 -33.60
CA GLU A 326 57.29 110.34 -32.56
C GLU A 326 57.38 109.66 -31.17
N PRO A 327 57.85 110.37 -30.12
CA PRO A 327 58.09 109.76 -28.81
C PRO A 327 56.82 109.27 -28.12
N GLU A 328 55.65 109.88 -28.35
CA GLU A 328 54.37 109.44 -27.78
C GLU A 328 53.94 108.07 -28.33
N GLN A 329 54.15 107.85 -29.63
CA GLN A 329 53.81 106.60 -30.29
C GLN A 329 54.67 105.41 -29.81
N VAL A 330 55.88 105.66 -29.27
CA VAL A 330 56.70 104.63 -28.61
C VAL A 330 55.99 104.09 -27.37
N PHE A 331 55.42 104.97 -26.55
CA PHE A 331 54.66 104.56 -25.36
C PHE A 331 53.41 103.76 -25.71
N ASP A 332 52.68 104.14 -26.76
CA ASP A 332 51.51 103.40 -27.22
C ASP A 332 51.88 101.99 -27.71
N ARG A 333 53.03 101.83 -28.38
CA ARG A 333 53.52 100.49 -28.76
C ARG A 333 53.87 99.63 -27.55
N PHE A 334 54.55 100.19 -26.54
CA PHE A 334 54.83 99.45 -25.30
C PHE A 334 53.57 99.13 -24.51
N ARG A 335 52.58 100.03 -24.49
CA ARG A 335 51.27 99.77 -23.89
C ARG A 335 50.55 98.63 -24.62
N GLY A 336 50.49 98.67 -25.96
CA GLY A 336 49.93 97.60 -26.78
C GLY A 336 50.68 96.28 -26.64
N GLN A 337 52.02 96.32 -26.54
CA GLN A 337 52.84 95.13 -26.29
C GLN A 337 52.57 94.54 -24.89
N ARG A 338 52.42 95.38 -23.87
CA ARG A 338 52.06 94.95 -22.51
C ARG A 338 50.65 94.35 -22.47
N GLU A 339 49.68 94.97 -23.11
CA GLU A 339 48.31 94.46 -23.23
C GLU A 339 48.27 93.13 -23.99
N THR A 340 49.02 93.02 -25.09
CA THR A 340 49.16 91.78 -25.86
C THR A 340 49.84 90.68 -25.02
N SER A 341 50.89 91.01 -24.28
CA SER A 341 51.55 90.09 -23.36
C SER A 341 50.62 89.62 -22.24
N THR A 342 49.80 90.52 -21.68
CA THR A 342 48.80 90.19 -20.65
C THR A 342 47.73 89.27 -21.23
N ARG A 343 47.24 89.54 -22.44
CA ARG A 343 46.25 88.70 -23.13
C ARG A 343 46.81 87.32 -23.48
N LEU A 344 48.06 87.24 -23.93
CA LEU A 344 48.72 85.96 -24.23
C LEU A 344 48.92 85.14 -22.96
N ASN A 345 49.30 85.77 -21.85
CA ASN A 345 49.45 85.07 -20.56
C ASN A 345 48.09 84.56 -20.05
N TYR A 346 47.04 85.39 -20.13
CA TYR A 346 45.68 84.94 -19.83
C TYR A 346 45.27 83.74 -20.70
N LEU A 347 45.48 83.82 -22.01
CA LEU A 347 45.14 82.73 -22.92
C LEU A 347 45.95 81.47 -22.62
N GLN A 348 47.26 81.60 -22.36
CA GLN A 348 48.11 80.49 -21.95
C GLN A 348 47.57 79.83 -20.67
N GLN A 349 47.29 80.61 -19.63
CA GLN A 349 46.77 80.11 -18.37
C GLN A 349 45.42 79.42 -18.54
N THR A 350 44.51 80.00 -19.34
CA THR A 350 43.20 79.40 -19.62
C THR A 350 43.37 78.07 -20.37
N THR A 351 44.27 78.01 -21.35
CA THR A 351 44.55 76.77 -22.08
C THR A 351 45.24 75.71 -21.22
N GLU A 352 46.10 76.10 -20.27
CA GLU A 352 46.74 75.18 -19.32
C GLU A 352 45.71 74.61 -18.33
N GLU A 353 44.78 75.44 -17.84
CA GLU A 353 43.69 75.02 -16.98
C GLU A 353 42.72 74.07 -17.69
N GLU A 354 42.31 74.40 -18.93
CA GLU A 354 41.48 73.51 -19.77
C GLU A 354 42.18 72.19 -20.05
N LYS A 355 43.48 72.23 -20.37
CA LYS A 355 44.28 71.01 -20.57
C LYS A 355 44.29 70.14 -19.32
N LEU A 356 44.50 70.72 -18.14
CA LEU A 356 44.51 69.98 -16.88
C LEU A 356 43.14 69.34 -16.60
N GLN A 357 42.05 70.07 -16.85
CA GLN A 357 40.69 69.53 -16.70
C GLN A 357 40.43 68.37 -17.66
N LEU A 358 40.88 68.46 -18.91
CA LEU A 358 40.75 67.39 -19.90
C LEU A 358 41.58 66.16 -19.51
N GLU A 359 42.80 66.35 -19.00
CA GLU A 359 43.62 65.23 -18.49
C GLU A 359 42.95 64.55 -17.30
N GLN A 360 42.38 65.32 -16.35
CA GLN A 360 41.62 64.76 -15.22
C GLN A 360 40.38 64.00 -15.70
N ALA A 361 39.59 64.56 -16.60
CA ALA A 361 38.41 63.90 -17.17
C ALA A 361 38.79 62.63 -17.93
N GLN A 362 39.89 62.63 -18.68
CA GLN A 362 40.41 61.46 -19.37
C GLN A 362 40.79 60.35 -18.37
N THR A 363 41.50 60.69 -17.29
CA THR A 363 41.88 59.70 -16.27
C THR A 363 40.66 59.12 -15.55
N ALA A 364 39.66 59.94 -15.25
CA ALA A 364 38.40 59.49 -14.64
C ALA A 364 37.63 58.54 -15.57
N LEU A 365 37.45 58.91 -16.84
CA LEU A 365 36.77 58.08 -17.83
C LEU A 365 37.51 56.76 -18.11
N MET A 366 38.84 56.76 -18.11
CA MET A 366 39.61 55.50 -18.19
C MET A 366 39.35 54.61 -16.98
N GLY A 367 39.36 55.18 -15.76
CA GLY A 367 39.08 54.43 -14.54
C GLY A 367 37.67 53.82 -14.53
N GLU A 368 36.67 54.57 -14.97
CA GLU A 368 35.31 54.05 -15.14
C GLU A 368 35.25 52.91 -16.18
N LEU A 369 35.93 53.07 -17.31
CA LEU A 369 35.97 52.05 -18.37
C LEU A 369 36.65 50.75 -17.90
N GLU A 370 37.74 50.87 -17.13
CA GLU A 370 38.37 49.72 -16.47
C GLU A 370 37.41 49.07 -15.46
N GLY A 371 36.73 49.87 -14.63
CA GLY A 371 35.69 49.39 -13.71
C GLY A 371 34.58 48.61 -14.41
N TYR A 372 34.06 49.12 -15.53
CA TYR A 372 33.04 48.44 -16.34
C TYR A 372 33.56 47.14 -16.96
N LYS A 373 34.82 47.09 -17.41
CA LYS A 373 35.43 45.86 -17.91
C LYS A 373 35.48 44.78 -16.83
N PHE A 374 35.93 45.11 -15.62
CA PHE A 374 36.01 44.15 -14.53
C PHE A 374 34.63 43.72 -14.00
N ALA A 375 33.68 44.65 -13.89
CA ALA A 375 32.31 44.32 -13.53
C ALA A 375 31.67 43.37 -14.56
N SER A 376 31.83 43.66 -15.86
CA SER A 376 31.29 42.79 -16.90
C SER A 376 31.93 41.40 -16.96
N VAL A 377 33.21 41.27 -16.62
CA VAL A 377 33.87 39.95 -16.52
C VAL A 377 33.37 39.20 -15.30
N LYS A 378 33.27 39.88 -14.15
CA LYS A 378 32.78 39.28 -12.91
C LYS A 378 31.34 38.76 -13.04
N ASP A 379 30.43 39.54 -13.62
CA ASP A 379 29.04 39.12 -13.84
C ASP A 379 28.95 37.91 -14.78
N LYS A 380 29.86 37.81 -15.76
CA LYS A 380 29.94 36.65 -16.67
C LYS A 380 30.46 35.42 -15.97
N ASP A 381 31.49 35.56 -15.13
CA ASP A 381 32.06 34.44 -14.37
C ASP A 381 31.04 33.92 -13.34
N GLU A 382 30.36 34.82 -12.60
CA GLU A 382 29.28 34.45 -11.67
C GLU A 382 28.13 33.75 -12.40
N GLY A 383 27.67 34.27 -13.53
CA GLY A 383 26.64 33.62 -14.35
C GLY A 383 27.09 32.27 -14.90
N GLN A 384 28.38 32.10 -15.21
CA GLN A 384 28.92 30.83 -15.69
C GLN A 384 29.04 29.79 -14.58
N ASP A 385 29.41 30.20 -13.38
CA ASP A 385 29.41 29.34 -12.18
C ASP A 385 27.99 28.90 -11.81
N GLU A 386 27.00 29.81 -11.87
CA GLU A 386 25.59 29.46 -11.66
C GLU A 386 25.09 28.44 -12.70
N ILE A 387 25.41 28.65 -13.98
CA ILE A 387 25.09 27.70 -15.05
C ILE A 387 25.76 26.34 -14.80
N GLN A 388 26.99 26.33 -14.31
CA GLN A 388 27.71 25.09 -14.03
C GLN A 388 27.10 24.34 -12.83
N ASN A 389 26.70 25.05 -11.77
CA ASN A 389 25.99 24.49 -10.63
C ASN A 389 24.61 23.92 -11.01
N LEU A 390 23.88 24.61 -11.88
CA LEU A 390 22.60 24.09 -12.41
C LEU A 390 22.82 22.84 -13.25
N LYS A 391 23.87 22.79 -14.07
CA LYS A 391 24.20 21.59 -14.86
C LYS A 391 24.54 20.39 -13.97
N THR A 392 25.31 20.58 -12.90
CA THR A 392 25.62 19.49 -11.97
C THR A 392 24.37 19.00 -11.25
N ALA A 393 23.50 19.91 -10.80
CA ALA A 393 22.25 19.54 -10.15
C ALA A 393 21.29 18.78 -11.10
N ILE A 394 21.21 19.20 -12.37
CA ILE A 394 20.43 18.47 -13.39
C ILE A 394 20.99 17.06 -13.58
N GLN A 395 22.31 16.92 -13.67
CA GLN A 395 22.94 15.61 -13.85
C GLN A 395 22.70 14.68 -12.64
N GLU A 396 22.80 15.20 -11.42
CA GLU A 396 22.49 14.45 -10.19
C GLU A 396 21.03 13.96 -10.18
N GLU A 397 20.09 14.82 -10.58
CA GLU A 397 18.67 14.46 -10.67
C GLU A 397 18.40 13.44 -11.78
N GLU A 398 19.07 13.54 -12.92
CA GLU A 398 19.00 12.56 -14.01
C GLU A 398 19.53 11.19 -13.58
N GLU A 399 20.64 11.16 -12.83
CA GLU A 399 21.20 9.94 -12.26
C GLU A 399 20.23 9.30 -11.25
N ALA A 400 19.64 10.11 -10.34
CA ALA A 400 18.64 9.64 -9.39
C ALA A 400 17.37 9.12 -10.09
N TYR A 401 16.92 9.78 -11.15
CA TYR A 401 15.78 9.33 -11.95
C TYR A 401 16.07 7.99 -12.64
N ALA A 402 17.29 7.81 -13.18
CA ALA A 402 17.71 6.57 -13.80
C ALA A 402 17.77 5.40 -12.79
N GLU A 403 18.23 5.66 -11.57
CA GLU A 403 18.22 4.67 -10.48
C GLU A 403 16.78 4.28 -10.09
N LEU A 404 15.90 5.27 -9.89
CA LEU A 404 14.50 5.02 -9.54
C LEU A 404 13.75 4.27 -10.64
N GLN A 405 14.02 4.59 -11.91
CA GLN A 405 13.45 3.85 -13.05
C GLN A 405 13.91 2.39 -13.05
N LYS A 406 15.19 2.14 -12.75
CA LYS A 406 15.72 0.79 -12.64
C LYS A 406 15.06 0.02 -11.48
N GLU A 407 14.87 0.64 -10.33
CA GLU A 407 14.14 0.04 -9.20
C GLU A 407 12.68 -0.28 -9.57
N LEU A 408 12.02 0.61 -10.32
CA LEU A 408 10.66 0.38 -10.82
C LEU A 408 10.61 -0.82 -11.76
N ASP A 409 11.54 -0.93 -12.71
CA ASP A 409 11.64 -2.06 -13.64
C ASP A 409 11.91 -3.38 -12.88
N GLU A 410 12.80 -3.36 -11.86
CA GLU A 410 13.05 -4.49 -10.97
C GLU A 410 11.79 -4.91 -10.19
N LEU A 411 11.00 -3.95 -9.70
CA LEU A 411 9.74 -4.23 -9.02
C LEU A 411 8.68 -4.80 -9.97
N GLU A 412 8.58 -4.27 -11.19
CA GLU A 412 7.65 -4.77 -12.21
C GLU A 412 7.98 -6.21 -12.61
N THR A 413 9.26 -6.53 -12.82
CA THR A 413 9.69 -7.92 -13.09
C THR A 413 9.39 -8.86 -11.92
N PHE A 414 9.62 -8.42 -10.68
CA PHE A 414 9.28 -9.21 -9.49
C PHE A 414 7.77 -9.45 -9.37
N LEU A 415 6.94 -8.44 -9.64
CA LEU A 415 5.50 -8.57 -9.66
C LEU A 415 5.03 -9.54 -10.76
N LEU A 416 5.63 -9.52 -11.94
CA LEU A 416 5.34 -10.49 -13.00
C LEU A 416 5.71 -11.93 -12.59
N ASP A 417 6.80 -12.12 -11.85
CA ASP A 417 7.16 -13.43 -11.30
C ASP A 417 6.15 -13.92 -10.25
N ILE A 418 5.69 -13.04 -9.35
CA ILE A 418 4.60 -13.34 -8.41
C ILE A 418 3.33 -13.71 -9.18
N LYS A 419 2.98 -12.93 -10.21
CA LYS A 419 1.83 -13.18 -11.07
C LYS A 419 1.89 -14.58 -11.68
N ARG A 420 3.05 -14.98 -12.21
CA ARG A 420 3.28 -16.31 -12.78
C ARG A 420 3.04 -17.41 -11.73
N LEU A 421 3.60 -17.25 -10.53
CA LEU A 421 3.42 -18.20 -9.44
C LEU A 421 1.96 -18.34 -9.00
N LEU A 422 1.24 -17.22 -8.88
CA LEU A 422 -0.19 -17.21 -8.54
C LEU A 422 -1.03 -17.89 -9.63
N TYR A 423 -0.67 -17.70 -10.90
CA TYR A 423 -1.32 -18.37 -12.03
C TYR A 423 -1.07 -19.89 -12.00
N ASP A 424 0.17 -20.31 -11.71
CA ASP A 424 0.53 -21.72 -11.54
C ASP A 424 -0.21 -22.38 -10.35
N LEU A 425 -0.32 -21.68 -9.22
CA LEU A 425 -1.13 -22.10 -8.07
C LEU A 425 -2.61 -22.22 -8.41
N SER A 426 -3.14 -21.29 -9.20
CA SER A 426 -4.53 -21.31 -9.66
C SER A 426 -4.81 -22.51 -10.57
N LYS A 427 -3.84 -22.88 -11.43
CA LYS A 427 -3.89 -24.06 -12.28
C LYS A 427 -3.88 -25.38 -11.49
N MET A 428 -3.16 -25.43 -10.37
CA MET A 428 -3.21 -26.59 -9.46
C MET A 428 -4.61 -26.81 -8.85
N LEU A 429 -5.45 -25.78 -8.83
CA LEU A 429 -6.84 -25.82 -8.35
C LEU A 429 -7.88 -25.96 -9.48
N ASP A 430 -7.48 -26.33 -10.71
CA ASP A 430 -8.39 -26.46 -11.87
C ASP A 430 -9.52 -27.50 -11.70
N LEU A 431 -9.46 -28.35 -10.67
CA LEU A 431 -10.56 -29.22 -10.25
C LEU A 431 -11.80 -28.43 -9.77
N ILE A 432 -11.66 -27.11 -9.56
CA ILE A 432 -12.72 -26.17 -9.18
C ILE A 432 -12.76 -25.04 -10.22
N PRO A 433 -13.56 -25.21 -11.29
CA PRO A 433 -13.50 -24.33 -12.46
C PRO A 433 -14.14 -22.94 -12.24
N GLU A 434 -14.94 -22.76 -11.19
CA GLU A 434 -15.61 -21.48 -10.90
C GLU A 434 -14.96 -20.75 -9.72
N PRO A 435 -14.62 -19.45 -9.82
CA PRO A 435 -14.72 -18.59 -11.00
C PRO A 435 -13.64 -18.87 -12.07
N ALA A 436 -13.95 -18.50 -13.32
CA ALA A 436 -13.05 -18.65 -14.47
C ALA A 436 -11.77 -17.81 -14.27
N MET A 437 -10.64 -18.36 -14.71
CA MET A 437 -9.35 -17.68 -14.56
C MET A 437 -9.27 -16.50 -15.54
N PRO A 438 -8.80 -15.31 -15.09
CA PRO A 438 -8.54 -14.18 -15.98
C PRO A 438 -7.51 -14.56 -17.05
N GLU A 439 -7.60 -13.98 -18.24
CA GLU A 439 -6.61 -14.22 -19.30
C GLU A 439 -5.24 -13.65 -18.89
N TRP A 440 -4.17 -14.38 -19.21
CA TRP A 440 -2.82 -13.91 -18.91
C TRP A 440 -2.49 -12.65 -19.74
N THR A 441 -2.24 -11.54 -19.04
CA THR A 441 -1.71 -10.31 -19.65
C THR A 441 -0.21 -10.15 -19.33
N ALA A 442 0.54 -9.44 -20.18
CA ALA A 442 1.97 -9.16 -19.94
C ALA A 442 2.21 -7.98 -18.97
N GLU A 443 1.17 -7.51 -18.27
CA GLU A 443 1.25 -6.39 -17.32
C GLU A 443 1.06 -6.89 -15.88
N ALA A 444 1.70 -6.23 -14.92
CA ALA A 444 1.59 -6.58 -13.49
C ALA A 444 0.33 -6.02 -12.80
N ARG A 445 -0.50 -5.23 -13.49
CA ARG A 445 -1.60 -4.43 -12.90
C ARG A 445 -2.81 -5.26 -12.45
N ASP A 446 -2.99 -6.44 -13.00
CA ASP A 446 -4.12 -7.36 -12.79
C ASP A 446 -3.83 -8.45 -11.73
N ILE A 447 -2.68 -8.41 -11.05
CA ILE A 447 -2.30 -9.37 -10.00
C ILE A 447 -3.38 -9.48 -8.92
N GLN A 448 -4.03 -8.37 -8.59
CA GLN A 448 -5.07 -8.33 -7.57
C GLN A 448 -6.33 -9.12 -7.96
N GLU A 449 -6.68 -9.15 -9.25
CA GLU A 449 -7.79 -9.95 -9.77
C GLU A 449 -7.46 -11.45 -9.68
N ILE A 450 -6.21 -11.83 -9.99
CA ILE A 450 -5.73 -13.21 -9.88
C ILE A 450 -5.75 -13.69 -8.42
N ILE A 451 -5.34 -12.85 -7.47
CA ILE A 451 -5.41 -13.16 -6.03
C ILE A 451 -6.85 -13.41 -5.58
N GLN A 452 -7.82 -12.58 -6.02
CA GLN A 452 -9.23 -12.76 -5.68
C GLN A 452 -9.82 -14.07 -6.22
N VAL A 453 -9.46 -14.42 -7.46
CA VAL A 453 -9.89 -15.68 -8.09
C VAL A 453 -9.26 -16.88 -7.39
N LEU A 454 -7.97 -16.83 -7.08
CA LEU A 454 -7.28 -17.89 -6.33
C LEU A 454 -7.89 -18.09 -4.94
N GLY A 455 -8.15 -17.01 -4.20
CA GLY A 455 -8.81 -17.07 -2.88
C GLY A 455 -10.19 -17.71 -2.96
N SER A 456 -11.00 -17.29 -3.94
CA SER A 456 -12.33 -17.86 -4.16
C SER A 456 -12.29 -19.36 -4.51
N ARG A 457 -11.32 -19.79 -5.32
CA ARG A 457 -11.13 -21.22 -5.64
C ARG A 457 -10.65 -22.00 -4.42
N PHE A 458 -9.75 -21.44 -3.62
CA PHE A 458 -9.24 -22.07 -2.40
C PHE A 458 -10.33 -22.28 -1.35
N ASP A 459 -11.18 -21.27 -1.11
CA ASP A 459 -12.30 -21.38 -0.17
C ASP A 459 -13.30 -22.48 -0.60
N LYS A 460 -13.59 -22.58 -1.90
CA LYS A 460 -14.40 -23.66 -2.46
C LYS A 460 -13.73 -25.03 -2.32
N ALA A 461 -12.40 -25.11 -2.46
CA ALA A 461 -11.66 -26.36 -2.26
C ALA A 461 -11.75 -26.83 -0.82
N ARG A 462 -11.54 -25.91 0.12
CA ARG A 462 -11.66 -26.17 1.54
C ARG A 462 -13.07 -26.66 1.90
N ALA A 463 -14.11 -25.98 1.43
CA ALA A 463 -15.49 -26.40 1.66
C ALA A 463 -15.79 -27.82 1.12
N ARG A 464 -15.24 -28.19 -0.05
CA ARG A 464 -15.38 -29.56 -0.60
C ARG A 464 -14.66 -30.59 0.26
N VAL A 465 -13.48 -30.28 0.78
CA VAL A 465 -12.72 -31.17 1.67
C VAL A 465 -13.45 -31.38 2.99
N GLU A 466 -14.00 -30.34 3.60
CA GLU A 466 -14.82 -30.45 4.82
C GLU A 466 -16.05 -31.35 4.58
N LEU A 467 -16.71 -31.20 3.43
CA LEU A 467 -17.89 -32.00 3.05
C LEU A 467 -17.55 -33.47 2.76
N ILE A 468 -16.33 -33.78 2.31
CA ILE A 468 -15.84 -35.17 2.16
C ILE A 468 -15.43 -35.74 3.52
N GLY A 469 -14.82 -34.94 4.39
CA GLY A 469 -14.47 -35.34 5.76
C GLY A 469 -15.70 -35.71 6.61
N ASP A 470 -16.81 -35.00 6.42
CA ASP A 470 -18.08 -35.35 7.07
C ASP A 470 -18.71 -36.62 6.48
N LYS A 471 -18.65 -36.82 5.15
CA LYS A 471 -19.10 -38.07 4.50
C LYS A 471 -18.27 -39.30 4.89
N GLN A 472 -16.98 -39.14 5.17
CA GLN A 472 -16.12 -40.22 5.68
C GLN A 472 -16.37 -40.55 7.16
N ARG A 473 -16.93 -39.62 7.95
CA ARG A 473 -17.36 -39.90 9.33
C ARG A 473 -18.68 -40.66 9.40
N ASP A 474 -19.56 -40.47 8.41
CA ASP A 474 -20.84 -41.19 8.29
C ASP A 474 -20.72 -42.56 7.61
N THR A 475 -19.58 -42.89 7.00
CA THR A 475 -19.31 -44.22 6.45
C THR A 475 -18.56 -45.09 7.46
N VAL A 476 -19.34 -45.66 8.39
CA VAL A 476 -18.96 -46.91 9.06
C VAL A 476 -18.66 -47.93 7.96
N ILE A 477 -17.40 -48.38 7.89
CA ILE A 477 -16.97 -49.50 7.06
C ILE A 477 -17.70 -50.74 7.58
N VAL A 478 -18.84 -51.06 6.98
CA VAL A 478 -19.36 -52.42 6.99
C VAL A 478 -18.55 -53.17 5.95
N VAL A 479 -17.73 -54.10 6.42
CA VAL A 479 -17.09 -55.14 5.62
C VAL A 479 -18.17 -56.16 5.22
N PRO A 480 -18.33 -56.48 3.93
CA PRO A 480 -18.79 -57.81 3.56
C PRO A 480 -17.77 -58.48 2.64
N SER A 481 -17.28 -59.62 3.10
CA SER A 481 -16.52 -60.58 2.30
C SER A 481 -17.39 -61.11 1.15
N ASN A 482 -16.94 -60.97 -0.10
CA ASN A 482 -16.69 -62.09 -1.03
C ASN A 482 -16.53 -61.64 -2.51
N THR A 483 -15.40 -62.05 -3.08
CA THR A 483 -15.13 -62.59 -4.43
C THR A 483 -15.77 -62.00 -5.70
N THR A 484 -14.88 -61.80 -6.68
CA THR A 484 -15.02 -62.07 -8.12
C THR A 484 -15.25 -60.89 -9.09
N SER A 485 -14.17 -60.59 -9.82
CA SER A 485 -13.99 -60.12 -11.21
C SER A 485 -15.06 -59.33 -11.96
N GLY A 486 -14.61 -58.25 -12.62
CA GLY A 486 -15.17 -57.77 -13.89
C GLY A 486 -15.26 -56.24 -14.00
N ALA A 487 -14.39 -55.63 -14.80
CA ALA A 487 -14.57 -54.28 -15.35
C ALA A 487 -15.47 -54.33 -16.60
N PRO A 488 -15.70 -53.21 -17.33
CA PRO A 488 -16.38 -51.96 -16.97
C PRO A 488 -17.51 -51.63 -17.98
N SER A 489 -18.44 -50.69 -17.71
CA SER A 489 -19.04 -49.88 -18.80
C SER A 489 -19.91 -48.70 -18.34
N VAL A 490 -19.47 -47.51 -18.76
CA VAL A 490 -20.17 -46.42 -19.48
C VAL A 490 -21.68 -46.18 -19.29
N ALA A 491 -22.00 -44.88 -19.17
CA ALA A 491 -23.10 -44.14 -19.79
C ALA A 491 -24.18 -43.55 -18.86
N ASN A 492 -24.11 -42.22 -18.79
CA ASN A 492 -25.16 -41.29 -19.17
C ASN A 492 -26.44 -41.11 -18.34
N MET A 493 -26.48 -39.90 -17.79
CA MET A 493 -27.50 -38.85 -18.01
C MET A 493 -28.80 -38.84 -17.21
N SER A 494 -29.08 -37.61 -16.75
CA SER A 494 -30.40 -36.94 -16.75
C SER A 494 -31.43 -37.38 -15.71
N LEU A 495 -32.28 -36.54 -15.12
CA LEU A 495 -32.65 -35.12 -15.24
C LEU A 495 -33.54 -34.81 -14.01
N HIS A 496 -33.57 -33.54 -13.59
CA HIS A 496 -34.71 -32.86 -12.92
C HIS A 496 -35.10 -33.39 -11.50
N SER A 497 -35.47 -32.61 -10.49
CA SER A 497 -36.29 -31.40 -10.48
C SER A 497 -36.06 -30.59 -9.20
N HIS A 498 -36.31 -29.28 -9.33
CA HIS A 498 -36.65 -28.31 -8.30
C HIS A 498 -37.49 -28.86 -7.13
N SER A 499 -37.24 -28.38 -5.91
CA SER A 499 -38.27 -27.72 -5.08
C SER A 499 -37.67 -27.18 -3.77
N SER A 500 -38.16 -25.99 -3.44
CA SER A 500 -37.85 -25.09 -2.33
C SER A 500 -38.17 -25.61 -0.92
N GLN A 501 -37.42 -25.06 0.03
CA GLN A 501 -37.82 -24.65 1.39
C GLN A 501 -38.52 -25.67 2.29
N LYS A 502 -37.86 -25.97 3.42
CA LYS A 502 -38.47 -25.82 4.74
C LYS A 502 -37.41 -25.64 5.82
N GLU A 503 -37.49 -24.51 6.50
CA GLU A 503 -36.95 -24.29 7.83
C GLU A 503 -37.40 -25.44 8.73
N SER A 504 -36.47 -26.01 9.50
CA SER A 504 -36.81 -26.82 10.66
C SER A 504 -35.92 -26.41 11.82
N ASP A 505 -36.61 -26.17 12.93
CA ASP A 505 -36.11 -25.71 14.21
C ASP A 505 -34.92 -26.55 14.69
N LYS A 506 -33.83 -25.85 15.03
CA LYS A 506 -32.71 -26.44 15.76
C LYS A 506 -33.16 -26.71 17.19
N THR A 507 -33.56 -27.94 17.45
CA THR A 507 -33.71 -28.49 18.80
C THR A 507 -32.39 -28.39 19.56
N LEU A 508 -32.45 -27.79 20.75
CA LEU A 508 -31.31 -27.71 21.66
C LEU A 508 -30.92 -29.12 22.15
N PRO A 509 -29.62 -29.48 22.18
CA PRO A 509 -29.19 -30.80 22.61
C PRO A 509 -29.49 -31.03 24.09
N THR A 510 -30.03 -32.20 24.42
CA THR A 510 -30.32 -32.60 25.80
C THR A 510 -29.07 -33.19 26.47
N TYR A 511 -28.92 -32.92 27.77
CA TYR A 511 -27.80 -33.24 28.69
C TYR A 511 -27.10 -34.61 28.52
N LYS A 512 -27.74 -35.63 27.92
CA LYS A 512 -27.14 -36.94 27.69
C LYS A 512 -26.12 -36.99 26.54
N GLU A 513 -26.15 -36.07 25.58
CA GLU A 513 -25.21 -36.06 24.45
C GLU A 513 -23.86 -35.41 24.76
N LEU A 514 -23.77 -34.57 25.80
CA LEU A 514 -22.55 -33.83 26.15
C LEU A 514 -21.56 -34.62 27.03
N VAL A 515 -21.97 -35.78 27.56
CA VAL A 515 -21.18 -36.51 28.58
C VAL A 515 -20.33 -37.65 28.00
N LEU A 516 -20.44 -37.96 26.70
CA LEU A 516 -19.74 -39.10 26.06
C LEU A 516 -18.57 -38.73 25.13
N LYS A 517 -18.11 -37.47 25.12
CA LYS A 517 -16.95 -37.08 24.33
C LYS A 517 -15.73 -36.92 25.24
N GLU A 518 -14.91 -37.97 25.30
CA GLU A 518 -13.58 -37.91 25.93
C GLU A 518 -12.70 -36.87 25.21
N PRO A 519 -11.88 -36.08 25.95
CA PRO A 519 -10.99 -35.11 25.33
C PRO A 519 -9.83 -35.84 24.63
N GLY A 520 -9.88 -35.85 23.29
CA GLY A 520 -8.76 -36.22 22.45
C GLY A 520 -7.55 -35.31 22.74
N LYS A 521 -6.43 -35.96 23.05
CA LYS A 521 -5.13 -35.35 23.39
C LYS A 521 -4.69 -34.33 22.34
N VAL A 522 -4.38 -33.13 22.80
CA VAL A 522 -3.61 -32.13 22.04
C VAL A 522 -2.22 -32.71 21.81
N GLN A 523 -1.87 -33.00 20.56
CA GLN A 523 -0.49 -33.26 20.17
C GLN A 523 0.28 -31.95 20.32
N VAL A 524 1.32 -32.00 21.15
CA VAL A 524 2.29 -30.92 21.31
C VAL A 524 3.11 -30.86 20.04
N SER A 525 3.11 -29.70 19.40
CA SER A 525 3.93 -29.34 18.25
C SER A 525 5.41 -29.38 18.67
N ASP A 526 6.19 -30.19 17.97
CA ASP A 526 7.64 -30.28 18.10
C ASP A 526 8.22 -30.36 16.68
N GLU A 527 8.30 -29.21 16.02
CA GLU A 527 9.13 -29.00 14.83
C GLU A 527 10.01 -27.77 15.10
N GLU A 528 11.07 -27.97 15.88
CA GLU A 528 12.26 -27.13 15.78
C GLU A 528 12.88 -27.41 14.41
N GLU A 529 12.63 -26.49 13.47
CA GLU A 529 13.25 -26.50 12.15
C GLU A 529 14.76 -26.19 12.32
N ASP A 530 15.56 -27.23 12.14
CA ASP A 530 17.01 -27.25 12.34
C ASP A 530 17.70 -26.19 11.45
N ILE A 531 18.18 -25.10 12.07
CA ILE A 531 18.81 -23.97 11.37
C ILE A 531 20.10 -24.48 10.69
N PRO A 532 20.25 -24.38 9.35
CA PRO A 532 21.40 -24.93 8.66
C PRO A 532 22.72 -24.35 9.18
N SER A 533 23.59 -25.23 9.70
CA SER A 533 24.92 -24.86 10.21
C SER A 533 25.68 -23.96 9.24
N ARG A 534 26.37 -22.94 9.77
CA ARG A 534 27.24 -22.00 9.02
C ARG A 534 28.18 -22.68 8.02
N CYS A 535 28.63 -23.90 8.31
CA CYS A 535 29.49 -24.68 7.42
C CYS A 535 28.76 -25.23 6.17
N TYR A 536 27.44 -25.46 6.25
CA TYR A 536 26.60 -25.85 5.12
C TYR A 536 26.37 -24.65 4.18
N LEU A 537 25.95 -23.51 4.74
CA LEU A 537 25.76 -22.25 4.00
C LEU A 537 27.05 -21.81 3.29
N LYS A 538 28.20 -21.94 3.96
CA LYS A 538 29.51 -21.59 3.37
C LYS A 538 29.88 -22.49 2.19
N ARG A 539 29.55 -23.79 2.24
CA ARG A 539 29.77 -24.73 1.12
C ARG A 539 28.86 -24.42 -0.07
N GLN A 540 27.61 -24.10 0.19
CA GLN A 540 26.64 -23.77 -0.85
C GLN A 540 26.99 -22.44 -1.54
N ALA A 541 27.42 -21.43 -0.79
CA ALA A 541 27.89 -20.16 -1.35
C ALA A 541 29.14 -20.36 -2.23
N GLN A 542 30.10 -21.19 -1.82
CA GLN A 542 31.29 -21.48 -2.63
C GLN A 542 30.93 -22.18 -3.95
N LEU A 543 30.00 -23.13 -3.94
CA LEU A 543 29.48 -23.78 -5.15
C LEU A 543 28.82 -22.78 -6.12
N ILE A 544 28.13 -21.76 -5.60
CA ILE A 544 27.49 -20.71 -6.41
C ILE A 544 28.54 -19.77 -7.04
N VAL A 545 29.60 -19.44 -6.30
CA VAL A 545 30.70 -18.62 -6.83
C VAL A 545 31.48 -19.39 -7.91
N ASP A 546 31.82 -20.64 -7.64
CA ASP A 546 32.59 -21.48 -8.57
C ASP A 546 31.83 -21.78 -9.87
N THR A 547 30.49 -21.86 -9.82
CA THR A 547 29.64 -22.03 -11.01
C THR A 547 29.49 -20.75 -11.82
N LYS A 548 29.53 -19.56 -11.20
CA LYS A 548 29.45 -18.27 -11.90
C LYS A 548 30.77 -17.82 -12.53
N CYS A 549 31.92 -18.26 -12.03
CA CYS A 549 33.23 -17.89 -12.61
C CYS A 549 33.56 -18.59 -13.94
N ARG A 550 32.74 -19.54 -14.42
CA ARG A 550 33.07 -20.38 -15.58
C ARG A 550 32.53 -19.89 -16.94
N ARG A 551 31.87 -18.73 -17.01
CA ARG A 551 31.42 -18.13 -18.29
C ARG A 551 32.13 -16.79 -18.56
N LYS A 552 33.38 -16.87 -19.03
CA LYS A 552 34.08 -15.74 -19.67
C LYS A 552 33.76 -15.77 -21.17
N GLY A 553 33.21 -14.66 -21.67
CA GLY A 553 32.53 -14.55 -22.96
C GLY A 553 33.42 -14.65 -24.21
N PHE A 554 32.81 -15.18 -25.26
CA PHE A 554 33.27 -15.18 -26.64
C PHE A 554 32.91 -13.82 -27.28
N ARG A 555 33.90 -13.07 -27.78
CA ARG A 555 33.67 -11.82 -28.55
C ARG A 555 33.63 -12.12 -30.05
N PRO A 556 32.63 -11.63 -30.81
CA PRO A 556 32.75 -11.46 -32.26
C PRO A 556 33.23 -10.04 -32.62
N PRO A 557 33.83 -9.82 -33.81
CA PRO A 557 34.44 -8.55 -34.20
C PRO A 557 33.43 -7.61 -34.87
N TYR A 558 33.57 -6.31 -34.60
CA TYR A 558 32.80 -5.22 -35.22
C TYR A 558 33.16 -4.98 -36.70
N PRO A 559 32.21 -4.61 -37.57
CA PRO A 559 32.51 -4.10 -38.90
C PRO A 559 32.78 -2.59 -38.87
N ARG A 560 33.79 -2.16 -39.63
CA ARG A 560 34.17 -0.76 -39.82
C ARG A 560 33.16 -0.03 -40.71
N LYS A 561 32.85 1.22 -40.34
CA LYS A 561 32.85 2.38 -41.25
C LYS A 561 33.42 3.57 -40.51
#